data_AF-R5SLL8-F1
#
_entry.id   AF-R5SLL8-F1
#
_cell.length_a   1.000
_cell.length_b   1.000
_cell.length_c   1.000
_cell.angle_alpha   90.00
_cell.angle_beta   90.00
_cell.angle_gamma   90.00
#
_symmetry.space_group_name_H-M   'P 1'
#
loop_
_entity.id
_entity.type
_entity.pdbx_description
1 polymer ?
#
loop_
_entity_poly.entity_id
_entity_poly.type
_entity_poly.pdbx_seq_one_letter_code
_entity_poly.pdbx_strand_id
1 'polypeptide(L)' 'MPKLKTHSGSKKRFNLTKTGKVKMAKAFKSHILTKKPTKRTRHLRAGGYADATVAGTIRKMIPYK' A
#
# COMPACT_ATOMS: atom_id res chain seq x y z
N MET A 1 2.26 7.52 -30.11
CA MET A 1 2.84 7.48 -28.76
C MET A 1 2.27 6.29 -28.00
N PRO A 2 3.08 5.31 -27.57
CA PRO A 2 2.56 4.13 -26.87
C PRO A 2 2.03 4.50 -25.47
N LYS A 3 0.94 3.84 -25.04
CA LYS A 3 0.40 4.00 -23.69
C LYS A 3 1.41 3.49 -22.65
N LEU A 4 1.55 4.22 -21.54
CA LEU A 4 2.37 3.79 -20.40
C LEU A 4 1.83 2.48 -19.83
N LYS A 5 2.69 1.51 -19.53
CA LYS A 5 2.25 0.27 -18.89
C LYS A 5 2.11 0.48 -17.39
N THR A 6 1.02 -0.04 -16.81
CA THR A 6 0.86 -0.06 -15.35
C THR A 6 1.78 -1.12 -14.74
N HIS A 7 2.43 -0.78 -13.64
CA HIS A 7 3.24 -1.75 -12.91
C HIS A 7 2.32 -2.75 -12.19
N SER A 8 2.30 -3.99 -12.66
CA SER A 8 1.36 -5.03 -12.20
C SER A 8 1.50 -5.33 -10.71
N GLY A 9 2.72 -5.30 -10.16
CA GLY A 9 2.97 -5.48 -8.73
C GLY A 9 2.41 -4.34 -7.88
N SER A 10 2.53 -3.10 -8.36
CA SER A 10 2.02 -1.91 -7.66
C SER A 10 0.49 -1.89 -7.70
N LYS A 11 -0.11 -2.24 -8.85
CA LYS A 11 -1.57 -2.35 -9.01
C LYS A 11 -2.21 -3.31 -8.00
N LYS A 12 -1.52 -4.41 -7.66
CA LYS A 12 -1.99 -5.43 -6.71
C LYS A 12 -1.85 -5.02 -5.23
N ARG A 13 -0.89 -4.14 -4.90
CA ARG A 13 -0.53 -3.79 -3.52
C ARG A 13 -1.12 -2.46 -3.05
N PHE A 14 -1.33 -1.52 -3.97
CA PHE A 14 -1.74 -0.16 -3.65
C PHE A 14 -3.06 0.23 -4.32
N ASN A 15 -3.91 0.93 -3.57
CA ASN A 15 -5.14 1.54 -4.05
C ASN A 15 -5.12 3.04 -3.83
N LEU A 16 -5.64 3.80 -4.81
CA LEU A 16 -5.87 5.22 -4.67
C LEU A 16 -7.26 5.44 -4.07
N THR A 17 -7.32 6.29 -3.06
CA THR A 17 -8.60 6.79 -2.54
C THR A 17 -9.09 7.95 -3.40
N LYS A 18 -10.37 8.32 -3.29
CA LYS A 18 -10.95 9.46 -4.04
C LYS A 18 -10.19 10.78 -3.82
N THR A 19 -9.56 10.96 -2.67
CA THR A 19 -8.75 12.14 -2.33
C THR A 19 -7.27 12.02 -2.76
N GLY A 20 -6.93 10.96 -3.51
CA GLY A 20 -5.58 10.71 -4.02
C GLY A 20 -4.62 10.08 -3.01
N LYS A 21 -5.01 9.84 -1.75
CA LYS A 21 -4.14 9.14 -0.78
C LYS A 21 -3.92 7.69 -1.22
N VAL A 22 -2.68 7.22 -1.09
CA VAL A 22 -2.30 5.83 -1.42
C VAL A 22 -2.57 4.96 -0.20
N LYS A 23 -3.55 4.04 -0.31
CA LYS A 23 -3.89 3.06 0.72
C LYS A 23 -3.08 1.78 0.52
N MET A 24 -2.57 1.23 1.62
CA MET A 24 -1.81 -0.03 1.64
C MET A 24 -2.15 -0.88 2.87
N ALA A 25 -1.88 -2.18 2.78
CA ALA A 25 -1.83 -3.04 3.96
C ALA A 25 -0.53 -2.79 4.74
N LYS A 26 -0.59 -2.86 6.07
CA LYS A 26 0.62 -2.72 6.90
C LYS A 26 1.46 -4.00 6.84
N ALA A 27 2.78 -3.84 6.83
CA ALA A 27 3.72 -4.96 6.84
C ALA A 27 3.72 -5.71 8.20
N PHE A 28 4.41 -6.86 8.24
CA PHE A 28 4.70 -7.63 9.46
C PHE A 28 3.51 -8.36 10.11
N LYS A 29 2.42 -8.61 9.38
CA LYS A 29 1.26 -9.39 9.89
C LYS A 29 1.10 -10.78 9.23
N SER A 30 2.08 -11.25 8.46
CA SER A 30 1.97 -12.53 7.75
C SER A 30 2.52 -13.73 8.52
N HIS A 31 3.63 -13.57 9.26
CA HIS A 31 4.28 -14.66 9.99
C HIS A 31 4.90 -14.16 11.32
N ILE A 32 5.33 -15.11 12.15
CA ILE A 32 5.91 -14.87 13.49
C ILE A 32 4.95 -13.97 14.30
N LEU A 33 3.71 -14.43 14.43
CA LEU A 33 2.64 -13.70 15.13
C LEU A 33 2.58 -14.07 16.61
N THR A 34 2.99 -15.29 16.96
CA THR A 34 2.96 -15.84 18.33
C THR A 34 3.69 -14.94 19.33
N LYS A 35 4.87 -14.41 18.98
CA LYS A 35 5.64 -13.51 19.85
C LYS A 35 5.18 -12.05 19.86
N LYS A 36 4.23 -11.68 19.00
CA LYS A 36 3.77 -10.28 18.89
C LYS A 36 2.59 -10.07 19.85
N PRO A 37 2.57 -8.99 20.64
CA PRO A 37 1.44 -8.72 21.51
C PRO A 37 0.17 -8.47 20.69
N THR A 38 -0.98 -8.87 21.23
CA THR A 38 -2.30 -8.72 20.58
C THR A 38 -2.60 -7.26 20.20
N LYS A 39 -2.13 -6.30 20.99
CA LYS A 39 -2.22 -4.86 20.67
C LYS A 39 -1.53 -4.52 19.35
N ARG A 40 -0.31 -5.05 19.11
CA ARG A 40 0.45 -4.81 17.88
C ARG A 40 -0.25 -5.45 16.68
N THR A 41 -0.67 -6.71 16.79
CA THR A 41 -1.34 -7.41 15.68
C THR A 41 -2.68 -6.75 15.29
N ARG A 42 -3.38 -6.16 16.26
CA ARG A 42 -4.59 -5.34 16.03
C ARG A 42 -4.29 -4.07 15.23
N HIS A 43 -3.26 -3.31 15.60
CA HIS A 43 -2.88 -2.09 14.88
C HIS A 43 -2.40 -2.37 13.45
N LEU A 44 -1.75 -3.53 13.23
CA LEU A 44 -1.31 -3.99 11.92
C LEU A 44 -2.46 -4.51 11.03
N ARG A 45 -3.64 -4.83 11.62
CA ARG A 45 -4.83 -5.22 10.85
C ARG A 45 -5.45 -4.06 10.09
N ALA A 46 -5.39 -2.85 10.64
CA ALA A 46 -5.96 -1.68 9.99
C ALA A 46 -5.13 -1.28 8.76
N GLY A 47 -5.82 -0.93 7.68
CA GLY A 47 -5.19 -0.35 6.50
C GLY A 47 -4.43 0.93 6.87
N GLY A 48 -3.29 1.16 6.22
CA GLY A 48 -2.48 2.35 6.38
C GLY A 48 -2.46 3.19 5.11
N TYR A 49 -1.90 4.38 5.22
CA TYR A 49 -1.56 5.22 4.07
C TYR A 49 -0.05 5.19 3.85
N ALA A 50 0.37 5.29 2.60
CA ALA A 50 1.79 5.49 2.28
C ALA A 50 2.23 6.86 2.80
N ASP A 51 3.51 6.93 3.17
CA ASP A 51 4.14 8.19 3.53
C ASP A 51 4.16 9.18 2.35
N ALA A 52 4.18 10.48 2.65
CA ALA A 52 4.15 11.54 1.64
C ALA A 52 5.33 11.43 0.66
N THR A 53 6.51 11.02 1.14
CA THR A 53 7.74 10.90 0.33
C THR A 53 7.62 9.82 -0.74
N VAL A 54 6.94 8.71 -0.45
CA VAL A 54 6.83 7.54 -1.34
C VAL A 54 5.57 7.60 -2.22
N ALA A 55 4.54 8.33 -1.78
CA ALA A 55 3.26 8.41 -2.46
C ALA A 55 3.37 8.90 -3.92
N GLY A 56 4.25 9.86 -4.19
CA GLY A 56 4.49 10.38 -5.54
C GLY A 56 5.02 9.30 -6.50
N THR A 57 5.97 8.50 -6.05
CA THR A 57 6.54 7.38 -6.82
C THR A 57 5.48 6.31 -7.11
N ILE A 58 4.62 5.99 -6.14
CA ILE A 58 3.56 4.98 -6.32
C ILE A 58 2.52 5.43 -7.35
N ARG A 59 2.14 6.72 -7.36
CA ARG A 59 1.21 7.26 -8.35
C ARG A 59 1.76 7.14 -9.78
N LYS A 60 3.05 7.44 -9.99
CA LYS A 60 3.71 7.29 -11.30
C LYS A 60 3.70 5.83 -11.80
N MET A 61 3.76 4.85 -10.89
CA MET A 61 3.70 3.42 -11.25
C MET A 61 2.30 2.93 -11.64
N ILE A 62 1.24 3.66 -11.28
CA ILE A 62 -0.16 3.28 -11.55
C ILE A 62 -0.88 4.47 -12.23
N PRO A 63 -0.54 4.80 -13.48
CA PRO A 63 -1.02 6.02 -14.15
C PRO A 63 -2.52 6.03 -14.49
N TYR A 64 -3.21 4.90 -14.41
CA TYR A 64 -4.60 4.74 -14.88
C TYR A 64 -5.58 4.29 -13.79
N LYS A 65 -5.32 4.63 -12.52
CA LYS A 65 -6.21 4.36 -11.39
C LYS A 65 -6.75 5.65 -10.79
#